data_AF-A0AA95KBB4-F1
#
_entry.id   AF-A0AA95KBB4-F1
#
_cell.length_a   1.000
_cell.length_b   1.000
_cell.length_c   1.000
_cell.angle_alpha   90.00
_cell.angle_beta   90.00
_cell.angle_gamma   90.00
#
_symmetry.space_group_name_H-M   'P 1'
#
loop_
_entity.id
_entity.type
_entity.pdbx_description
1 polymer ?
#
loop_
_entity_poly.entity_id
_entity_poly.type
_entity_poly.pdbx_seq_one_letter_code
_entity_poly.pdbx_strand_id
1 'polypeptide(L)'
;MNNRENNVQSQSNGDISYHEAVPLIISISEQHKDYIENNQLTQWLKNQILIQYGLLLPDFIINYSAELEPYKVIILVNEVKSAEFHIIFQSYRVLNKTNEFGQLGLKNQTTQKQGEIYYWVQQEEKNKLEPLDYLFASDISEFYCYFSQVITRNISEFFGIQETKDLLDQLERKYPELLKECYRHVSIQRITEVLQRLLQEQISIRNIKIILGGLVQWGPKEKDPIMLVEQVRTLLARYITASFIFQQKLHVLIVSAELEEIIRQGIRQTSAGSFLNLEPAQLDLVQDRLLVAIKENYTTPKIVT
;
A
#
# COMPACT_ATOMS: atom_id res chain seq x y z
N MET A 1 36.91 -66.50 7.51
CA MET A 1 38.08 -65.79 6.97
C MET A 1 37.67 -65.16 5.65
N ASN A 2 37.02 -64.00 5.71
CA ASN A 2 36.55 -63.26 4.54
C ASN A 2 37.25 -61.90 4.51
N ASN A 3 38.05 -61.68 3.48
CA ASN A 3 38.54 -60.37 3.08
C ASN A 3 37.37 -59.57 2.50
N ARG A 4 37.02 -58.42 3.11
CA ARG A 4 36.38 -57.24 2.48
C ARG A 4 36.07 -56.19 3.52
N GLU A 5 37.08 -55.49 4.01
CA GLU A 5 36.91 -54.18 4.66
C GLU A 5 38.09 -53.30 4.25
N ASN A 6 37.83 -52.34 3.36
CA ASN A 6 38.12 -50.93 3.64
C ASN A 6 37.80 -50.05 2.43
N ASN A 7 37.16 -48.93 2.77
CA ASN A 7 36.97 -47.70 2.00
C ASN A 7 35.80 -47.64 1.00
N VAL A 8 34.58 -47.60 1.55
CA VAL A 8 33.55 -46.66 1.07
C VAL A 8 32.83 -46.07 2.27
N GLN A 9 33.29 -44.93 2.78
CA GLN A 9 32.47 -44.00 3.55
C GLN A 9 33.03 -42.58 3.33
N SER A 10 32.59 -41.94 2.26
CA SER A 10 32.48 -40.48 2.22
C SER A 10 31.01 -40.17 2.00
N GLN A 11 30.38 -39.76 3.10
CA GLN A 11 29.02 -39.25 3.18
C GLN A 11 28.87 -38.05 2.24
N SER A 12 27.96 -38.13 1.28
CA SER A 12 27.37 -36.96 0.62
C SER A 12 26.03 -36.69 1.30
N ASN A 13 26.03 -35.89 2.36
CA ASN A 13 24.81 -35.23 2.81
C ASN A 13 24.45 -34.19 1.74
N GLY A 14 23.36 -34.43 1.02
CA GLY A 14 22.75 -33.41 0.17
C GLY A 14 22.14 -32.34 1.07
N ASP A 15 22.73 -31.15 1.05
CA ASP A 15 22.11 -29.95 1.61
C ASP A 15 20.80 -29.70 0.85
N ILE A 16 19.67 -29.96 1.52
CA ILE A 16 18.37 -29.45 1.10
C ILE A 16 18.45 -27.93 1.34
N SER A 17 18.79 -27.18 0.30
CA SER A 17 18.71 -25.72 0.33
C SER A 17 17.24 -25.35 0.51
N TYR A 18 16.88 -24.83 1.68
CA TYR A 18 15.58 -24.22 1.91
C TYR A 18 15.49 -23.00 0.98
N HIS A 19 14.70 -23.13 -0.09
CA HIS A 19 14.37 -22.01 -0.96
C HIS A 19 13.13 -21.33 -0.39
N GLU A 20 13.33 -20.24 0.34
CA GLU A 20 12.24 -19.34 0.72
C GLU A 20 11.67 -18.68 -0.54
N ALA A 21 10.35 -18.47 -0.55
CA ALA A 21 9.70 -17.76 -1.64
C ALA A 21 10.23 -16.33 -1.72
N VAL A 22 10.49 -15.84 -2.94
CA VAL A 22 10.90 -14.45 -3.11
C VAL A 22 9.74 -13.53 -2.72
N PRO A 23 9.93 -12.64 -1.72
CA PRO A 23 8.80 -11.92 -1.11
C PRO A 23 8.12 -10.96 -2.09
N LEU A 24 8.88 -10.38 -3.02
CA LEU A 24 8.38 -9.41 -3.97
C LEU A 24 9.14 -9.50 -5.30
N ILE A 25 8.39 -9.62 -6.38
CA ILE A 25 8.91 -9.60 -7.75
C ILE A 25 8.12 -8.59 -8.56
N ILE A 26 8.82 -7.73 -9.29
CA ILE A 26 8.24 -6.76 -10.22
C ILE A 26 8.64 -7.19 -11.63
N SER A 27 7.67 -7.63 -12.44
CA SER A 27 7.91 -7.99 -13.84
C SER A 27 7.59 -6.83 -14.78
N ILE A 28 8.57 -6.44 -15.60
CA ILE A 28 8.49 -5.33 -16.55
C ILE A 28 9.06 -5.79 -17.90
N SER A 29 8.65 -5.14 -18.99
CA SER A 29 9.19 -5.40 -20.32
C SER A 29 10.70 -5.09 -20.38
N GLU A 30 11.46 -5.93 -21.07
CA GLU A 30 12.91 -5.78 -21.25
C GLU A 30 13.31 -4.45 -21.91
N GLN A 31 12.42 -3.85 -22.70
CA GLN A 31 12.62 -2.55 -23.37
C GLN A 31 12.86 -1.40 -22.38
N HIS A 32 12.44 -1.54 -21.13
CA HIS A 32 12.57 -0.51 -20.10
C HIS A 32 13.73 -0.75 -19.13
N LYS A 33 14.53 -1.80 -19.35
CA LYS A 33 15.63 -2.18 -18.45
C LYS A 33 16.60 -1.03 -18.20
N ASP A 34 17.15 -0.44 -19.26
CA ASP A 34 18.11 0.67 -19.14
C ASP A 34 17.49 1.87 -18.41
N TYR A 35 16.23 2.18 -18.69
CA TYR A 35 15.50 3.27 -18.05
C TYR A 35 15.34 3.04 -16.54
N ILE A 36 14.97 1.83 -16.14
CA ILE A 36 14.72 1.47 -14.74
C ILE A 36 16.02 1.42 -13.93
N GLU A 37 17.08 0.85 -14.52
CA GLU A 37 18.41 0.77 -13.89
C GLU A 37 19.03 2.16 -13.72
N ASN A 38 18.96 3.01 -14.75
CA ASN A 38 19.48 4.38 -14.68
C ASN A 38 18.77 5.24 -13.61
N ASN A 39 17.48 5.02 -13.38
CA ASN A 39 16.72 5.71 -12.35
C ASN A 39 16.85 5.08 -10.94
N GLN A 40 17.62 4.00 -10.79
CA GLN A 40 17.78 3.27 -9.52
C GLN A 40 16.44 2.94 -8.85
N LEU A 41 15.44 2.53 -9.66
CA LEU A 41 14.04 2.42 -9.23
C LEU A 41 13.87 1.60 -7.94
N THR A 42 14.59 0.49 -7.79
CA THR A 42 14.56 -0.37 -6.59
C THR A 42 14.90 0.40 -5.31
N GLN A 43 16.01 1.14 -5.32
CA GLN A 43 16.44 1.92 -4.15
C GLN A 43 15.49 3.08 -3.89
N TRP A 44 15.05 3.74 -4.96
CA TRP A 44 14.09 4.82 -4.86
C TRP A 44 12.77 4.34 -4.23
N LEU A 45 12.19 3.23 -4.68
CA LEU A 45 10.94 2.67 -4.14
C LEU A 45 11.06 2.32 -2.65
N LYS A 46 12.14 1.64 -2.24
CA LYS A 46 12.38 1.33 -0.83
C LYS A 46 12.45 2.59 0.02
N ASN A 47 13.19 3.59 -0.45
CA ASN A 47 13.30 4.87 0.25
C ASN A 47 11.97 5.60 0.34
N GLN A 48 11.17 5.61 -0.74
CA GLN A 48 9.85 6.24 -0.71
C GLN A 48 8.91 5.56 0.29
N ILE A 49 8.83 4.23 0.31
CA ILE A 49 8.00 3.50 1.27
C ILE A 49 8.47 3.75 2.71
N LEU A 50 9.78 3.77 2.95
CA LEU A 50 10.33 4.08 4.27
C LEU A 50 9.99 5.51 4.70
N ILE A 51 10.12 6.49 3.81
CA ILE A 51 9.84 7.90 4.11
C ILE A 51 8.34 8.15 4.27
N GLN A 52 7.50 7.51 3.47
CA GLN A 52 6.06 7.74 3.52
C GLN A 52 5.41 6.96 4.66
N TYR A 53 5.70 5.66 4.78
CA TYR A 53 5.00 4.77 5.70
C TYR A 53 5.81 4.40 6.93
N GLY A 54 7.13 4.52 6.91
CA GLY A 54 7.99 4.03 8.00
C GLY A 54 8.20 2.52 7.95
N LEU A 55 7.90 1.91 6.81
CA LEU A 55 8.03 0.49 6.56
C LEU A 55 9.37 0.20 5.89
N LEU A 56 10.12 -0.77 6.43
CA LEU A 56 11.29 -1.33 5.78
C LEU A 56 10.83 -2.48 4.90
N LEU A 57 11.02 -2.35 3.59
CA LEU A 57 10.72 -3.43 2.65
C LEU A 57 11.88 -4.42 2.57
N PRO A 58 11.58 -5.73 2.43
CA PRO A 58 12.60 -6.70 2.09
C PRO A 58 13.21 -6.41 0.72
N ASP A 59 14.30 -7.11 0.41
CA ASP A 59 14.86 -7.10 -0.93
C ASP A 59 13.88 -7.70 -1.94
N PHE A 60 13.85 -7.13 -3.14
CA PHE A 60 12.95 -7.54 -4.20
C PHE A 60 13.64 -7.47 -5.55
N ILE A 61 13.16 -8.30 -6.47
CA ILE A 61 13.78 -8.49 -7.77
C ILE A 61 12.91 -7.84 -8.85
N ILE A 62 13.57 -7.16 -9.79
CA ILE A 62 12.92 -6.73 -11.02
C ILE A 62 13.23 -7.77 -12.09
N ASN A 63 12.20 -8.46 -12.56
CA ASN A 63 12.26 -9.43 -13.63
C ASN A 63 11.98 -8.74 -14.96
N TYR A 64 12.94 -8.76 -15.88
CA TYR A 64 12.77 -8.22 -17.23
C TYR A 64 12.36 -9.35 -18.17
N SER A 65 11.18 -9.26 -18.76
CA SER A 65 10.65 -10.27 -19.68
C SER A 65 10.41 -9.69 -21.07
N ALA A 66 10.88 -10.39 -22.10
CA ALA A 66 10.61 -10.05 -23.50
C ALA A 66 9.18 -10.38 -23.93
N GLU A 67 8.48 -11.27 -23.20
CA GLU A 67 7.10 -11.67 -23.49
C GLU A 67 6.07 -10.65 -22.98
N LEU A 68 6.50 -9.72 -22.14
CA LEU A 68 5.63 -8.72 -21.53
C LEU A 68 5.46 -7.50 -22.44
N GLU A 69 4.21 -7.07 -22.62
CA GLU A 69 3.89 -5.82 -23.33
C GLU A 69 4.63 -4.62 -22.71
N PRO A 70 5.08 -3.63 -23.52
CA PRO A 70 5.91 -2.52 -23.03
C PRO A 70 5.25 -1.71 -21.91
N TYR A 71 3.94 -1.49 -22.02
CA TYR A 71 3.18 -0.70 -21.07
C TYR A 71 2.68 -1.51 -19.86
N LYS A 72 2.99 -2.81 -19.77
CA LYS A 72 2.45 -3.68 -18.74
C LYS A 72 3.43 -3.84 -17.58
N VAL A 73 2.91 -3.82 -16.36
CA VAL A 73 3.66 -4.10 -15.13
C VAL A 73 2.90 -5.12 -14.32
N ILE A 74 3.60 -6.16 -13.85
CA ILE A 74 3.04 -7.18 -12.98
C ILE A 74 3.81 -7.19 -11.66
N ILE A 75 3.08 -7.15 -10.54
CA ILE A 75 3.67 -7.33 -9.20
C ILE A 75 3.24 -8.69 -8.65
N LEU A 76 4.22 -9.46 -8.21
CA LEU A 76 4.04 -10.73 -7.53
C LEU A 76 4.47 -10.57 -6.07
N VAL A 77 3.66 -11.07 -5.15
CA VAL A 77 3.95 -11.14 -3.71
C VAL A 77 4.05 -12.62 -3.36
N ASN A 78 5.16 -13.02 -2.76
CA ASN A 78 5.47 -14.44 -2.49
C ASN A 78 5.27 -15.31 -3.74
N GLU A 79 5.80 -14.84 -4.89
CA GLU A 79 5.70 -15.49 -6.21
C GLU A 79 4.27 -15.65 -6.78
N VAL A 80 3.25 -15.10 -6.11
CA VAL A 80 1.86 -15.10 -6.59
C VAL A 80 1.50 -13.73 -7.15
N LYS A 81 0.91 -13.71 -8.36
CA LYS A 81 0.45 -12.47 -9.01
C LYS A 81 -0.55 -11.74 -8.12
N SER A 82 -0.15 -10.58 -7.60
CA SER A 82 -0.96 -9.73 -6.72
C SER A 82 -1.63 -8.60 -7.49
N ALA A 83 -0.90 -7.98 -8.44
CA ALA A 83 -1.42 -6.88 -9.23
C ALA A 83 -0.89 -6.86 -10.66
N GLU A 84 -1.66 -6.20 -11.52
CA GLU A 84 -1.29 -5.90 -12.90
C GLU A 84 -1.90 -4.55 -13.25
N PHE A 85 -1.09 -3.65 -13.79
CA PHE A 85 -1.48 -2.31 -14.21
C PHE A 85 -0.66 -1.88 -15.43
N HIS A 86 -1.20 -0.88 -16.14
CA HIS A 86 -0.57 -0.34 -17.34
C HIS A 86 0.05 1.04 -17.09
N ILE A 87 1.31 1.24 -17.48
CA ILE A 87 2.07 2.49 -17.39
C ILE A 87 2.85 2.68 -18.68
N ILE A 88 2.75 3.87 -19.27
CA ILE A 88 3.60 4.27 -20.39
C ILE A 88 4.83 4.96 -19.82
N PHE A 89 5.95 4.26 -19.80
CA PHE A 89 7.22 4.82 -19.31
C PHE A 89 7.68 6.01 -20.17
N GLN A 90 8.50 6.88 -19.58
CA GLN A 90 9.02 8.13 -20.18
C GLN A 90 7.90 9.11 -20.57
N SER A 91 6.73 8.99 -19.97
CA SER A 91 5.56 9.82 -20.25
C SER A 91 4.96 10.38 -18.95
N TYR A 92 4.05 11.34 -19.09
CA TYR A 92 3.34 11.95 -17.97
C TYR A 92 1.84 11.68 -18.06
N ARG A 93 1.24 11.17 -16.99
CA ARG A 93 -0.21 11.01 -16.89
C ARG A 93 -0.86 12.35 -16.60
N VAL A 94 -1.91 12.69 -17.33
CA VAL A 94 -2.75 13.86 -17.02
C VAL A 94 -3.75 13.51 -15.92
N LEU A 95 -3.79 14.31 -14.85
CA LEU A 95 -4.62 14.05 -13.68
C LEU A 95 -6.00 14.69 -13.79
N ASN A 96 -6.08 15.94 -14.26
CA ASN A 96 -7.35 16.64 -14.39
C ASN A 96 -8.22 15.95 -15.44
N LYS A 97 -9.54 15.87 -15.21
CA LYS A 97 -10.53 15.47 -16.22
C LYS A 97 -11.12 16.73 -16.85
N THR A 98 -10.82 17.01 -18.11
CA THR A 98 -11.68 17.83 -18.96
C THR A 98 -12.30 16.92 -20.01
N ASN A 99 -13.59 17.08 -20.28
CA ASN A 99 -14.28 16.44 -21.41
C ASN A 99 -13.67 16.83 -22.78
N GLU A 100 -12.63 17.66 -22.77
CA GLU A 100 -11.90 18.21 -23.90
C GLU A 100 -10.69 17.35 -24.32
N PHE A 101 -10.29 16.31 -23.57
CA PHE A 101 -9.13 15.48 -23.99
C PHE A 101 -9.33 14.74 -25.31
N GLY A 102 -10.56 14.30 -25.58
CA GLY A 102 -10.90 13.73 -26.88
C GLY A 102 -10.78 14.74 -28.03
N GLN A 103 -10.90 16.04 -27.73
CA GLN A 103 -10.75 17.13 -28.70
C GLN A 103 -9.28 17.56 -28.88
N LEU A 104 -8.44 17.33 -27.87
CA LEU A 104 -7.00 17.62 -27.91
C LEU A 104 -6.19 16.61 -28.75
N GLY A 105 -6.80 15.52 -29.22
CA GLY A 105 -6.16 14.55 -30.12
C GLY A 105 -5.03 13.74 -29.46
N LEU A 106 -5.01 13.65 -28.13
CA LEU A 106 -4.04 12.86 -27.37
C LEU A 106 -4.19 11.38 -27.73
N LYS A 107 -3.13 10.77 -28.28
CA LYS A 107 -3.16 9.40 -28.79
C LYS A 107 -2.81 8.34 -27.76
N ASN A 108 -2.00 8.70 -26.76
CA ASN A 108 -1.47 7.76 -25.80
C ASN A 108 -2.46 7.60 -24.65
N GLN A 109 -3.07 6.42 -24.58
CA GLN A 109 -4.03 6.07 -23.55
C GLN A 109 -3.74 4.69 -22.98
N THR A 110 -3.94 4.53 -21.68
CA THR A 110 -3.95 3.22 -21.02
C THR A 110 -5.32 2.97 -20.43
N THR A 111 -5.80 1.73 -20.54
CA THR A 111 -7.02 1.29 -19.85
C THR A 111 -6.64 0.41 -18.68
N GLN A 112 -7.08 0.75 -17.46
CA GLN A 112 -6.91 -0.15 -16.30
C GLN A 112 -8.07 -1.15 -16.18
N LYS A 113 -7.92 -2.13 -15.29
CA LYS A 113 -8.90 -3.23 -15.08
C LYS A 113 -10.35 -2.81 -14.84
N GLN A 114 -10.61 -1.56 -14.42
CA GLN A 114 -11.96 -1.03 -14.18
C GLN A 114 -12.56 -0.30 -15.40
N GLY A 115 -11.90 -0.34 -16.56
CA GLY A 115 -12.34 0.36 -17.77
C GLY A 115 -12.02 1.86 -17.76
N GLU A 116 -11.21 2.32 -16.80
CA GLU A 116 -10.77 3.71 -16.72
C GLU A 116 -9.69 4.00 -17.75
N ILE A 117 -9.90 5.07 -18.51
CA ILE A 117 -8.95 5.55 -19.52
C ILE A 117 -8.10 6.65 -18.89
N TYR A 118 -6.79 6.46 -18.89
CA TYR A 118 -5.82 7.50 -18.54
C TYR A 118 -5.09 7.98 -19.77
N TYR A 119 -4.93 9.30 -19.86
CA TYR A 119 -4.21 9.96 -20.94
C TYR A 119 -2.77 10.23 -20.53
N TRP A 120 -1.86 9.96 -21.45
CA TRP A 120 -0.43 10.17 -21.28
C TRP A 120 0.08 11.15 -22.32
N VAL A 121 0.96 12.05 -21.90
CA VAL A 121 1.57 13.06 -22.75
C VAL A 121 3.08 12.98 -22.69
N GLN A 122 3.73 13.32 -23.80
CA GLN A 122 5.18 13.44 -23.85
C GLN A 122 5.65 14.75 -23.19
N GLN A 123 6.94 14.86 -22.89
CA GLN A 123 7.52 16.07 -22.28
C GLN A 123 7.20 17.35 -23.07
N GLU A 124 7.19 17.28 -24.40
CA GLU A 124 6.89 18.41 -25.29
C GLU A 124 5.45 18.90 -25.18
N GLU A 125 4.50 17.97 -25.03
CA GLU A 125 3.08 18.26 -24.87
C GLU A 125 2.78 18.75 -23.45
N LYS A 126 3.43 18.16 -22.44
CA LYS A 126 3.37 18.63 -21.05
C LYS A 126 3.73 20.13 -20.98
N ASN A 127 4.84 20.54 -21.59
CA ASN A 127 5.28 21.93 -21.57
C ASN A 127 4.28 22.91 -22.23
N LYS A 128 3.44 22.43 -23.17
CA LYS A 128 2.39 23.22 -23.80
C LYS A 128 1.13 23.34 -22.94
N LEU A 129 0.82 22.31 -22.17
CA LEU A 129 -0.40 22.19 -21.37
C LEU A 129 -0.22 22.68 -19.93
N GLU A 130 1.00 22.70 -19.40
CA GLU A 130 1.32 23.20 -18.05
C GLU A 130 0.87 24.66 -17.82
N PRO A 131 0.98 25.60 -18.79
CA PRO A 131 0.43 26.96 -18.66
C PRO A 131 -1.10 27.03 -18.63
N LEU A 132 -1.81 25.95 -18.96
CA LEU A 132 -3.27 25.86 -19.01
C LEU A 132 -3.83 25.19 -17.74
N ASP A 133 -3.09 25.21 -16.63
CA ASP A 133 -3.47 24.64 -15.34
C ASP A 133 -3.73 23.11 -15.35
N TYR A 134 -3.20 22.38 -16.33
CA TYR A 134 -3.22 20.92 -16.32
C TYR A 134 -2.24 20.35 -15.30
N LEU A 135 -2.69 19.34 -14.54
CA LEU A 135 -1.88 18.63 -13.56
C LEU A 135 -1.35 17.32 -14.16
N PHE A 136 -0.09 17.02 -13.87
CA PHE A 136 0.62 15.86 -14.40
C PHE A 136 1.26 15.03 -13.29
N ALA A 137 1.22 13.70 -13.43
CA ALA A 137 2.04 12.77 -12.65
C ALA A 137 3.09 12.13 -13.57
N SER A 138 4.33 11.98 -13.09
CA SER A 138 5.33 11.20 -13.84
C SER A 138 4.98 9.72 -13.81
N ASP A 139 5.43 8.99 -14.82
CA ASP A 139 5.40 7.52 -14.88
C ASP A 139 5.94 6.85 -13.61
N ILE A 140 7.07 7.33 -13.07
CA ILE A 140 7.64 6.79 -11.82
C ILE A 140 6.74 7.08 -10.62
N SER A 141 6.12 8.27 -10.55
CA SER A 141 5.20 8.62 -9.46
C SER A 141 3.90 7.81 -9.53
N GLU A 142 3.39 7.60 -10.74
CA GLU A 142 2.23 6.76 -11.01
C GLU A 142 2.52 5.30 -10.66
N PHE A 143 3.69 4.79 -11.06
CA PHE A 143 4.18 3.47 -10.68
C PHE A 143 4.20 3.32 -9.16
N TYR A 144 4.76 4.31 -8.46
CA TYR A 144 4.81 4.30 -7.00
C TYR A 144 3.43 4.30 -6.36
N CYS A 145 2.47 5.03 -6.92
CA CYS A 145 1.09 5.04 -6.43
C CYS A 145 0.49 3.63 -6.45
N TYR A 146 0.59 2.91 -7.57
CA TYR A 146 0.12 1.51 -7.63
C TYR A 146 0.95 0.59 -6.75
N PHE A 147 2.27 0.73 -6.78
CA PHE A 147 3.19 -0.08 -5.99
C PHE A 147 2.86 0.01 -4.49
N SER A 148 2.77 1.23 -3.95
CA SER A 148 2.45 1.46 -2.54
C SER A 148 1.07 0.91 -2.16
N GLN A 149 0.06 1.03 -3.02
CA GLN A 149 -1.26 0.41 -2.79
C GLN A 149 -1.16 -1.12 -2.71
N VAL A 150 -0.38 -1.75 -3.58
CA VAL A 150 -0.18 -3.21 -3.56
C VAL A 150 0.55 -3.64 -2.29
N ILE A 151 1.61 -2.94 -1.90
CA ILE A 151 2.35 -3.23 -0.68
C ILE A 151 1.47 -3.08 0.56
N THR A 152 0.78 -1.94 0.70
CA THR A 152 -0.06 -1.66 1.88
C THR A 152 -1.25 -2.60 1.98
N ARG A 153 -1.87 -2.97 0.86
CA ARG A 153 -2.95 -3.98 0.84
C ARG A 153 -2.47 -5.37 1.28
N ASN A 154 -1.23 -5.73 0.97
CA ASN A 154 -0.63 -7.02 1.32
C ASN A 154 0.36 -6.89 2.49
N ILE A 155 0.15 -5.92 3.41
CA ILE A 155 1.14 -5.61 4.44
C ILE A 155 1.45 -6.79 5.37
N SER A 156 0.48 -7.70 5.57
CA SER A 156 0.66 -8.90 6.39
C SER A 156 1.78 -9.82 5.88
N GLU A 157 2.09 -9.75 4.59
CA GLU A 157 3.16 -10.53 3.96
C GLU A 157 4.55 -9.89 4.18
N PHE A 158 4.61 -8.59 4.45
CA PHE A 158 5.87 -7.82 4.54
C PHE A 158 6.20 -7.35 5.94
N PHE A 159 5.22 -7.28 6.84
CA PHE A 159 5.37 -6.71 8.17
C PHE A 159 4.62 -7.56 9.19
N GLY A 160 5.34 -8.41 9.90
CA GLY A 160 4.83 -9.31 10.92
C GLY A 160 5.40 -9.03 12.30
N ILE A 161 5.42 -10.08 13.13
CA ILE A 161 5.90 -10.02 14.52
C ILE A 161 7.41 -9.75 14.55
N GLN A 162 8.17 -10.34 13.62
CA GLN A 162 9.62 -10.17 13.56
C GLN A 162 9.99 -8.72 13.23
N GLU A 163 9.40 -8.15 12.18
CA GLU A 163 9.65 -6.76 11.77
C GLU A 163 9.19 -5.78 12.84
N THR A 164 8.08 -6.09 13.52
CA THR A 164 7.63 -5.31 14.68
C THR A 164 8.67 -5.37 15.80
N LYS A 165 9.19 -6.55 16.14
CA LYS A 165 10.19 -6.70 17.19
C LYS A 165 11.47 -5.93 16.86
N ASP A 166 11.97 -6.03 15.63
CA ASP A 166 13.15 -5.31 15.17
C ASP A 166 12.96 -3.78 15.25
N LEU A 167 11.79 -3.29 14.86
CA LEU A 167 11.41 -1.88 15.02
C LEU A 167 11.42 -1.45 16.50
N LEU A 168 10.81 -2.25 17.38
CA LEU A 168 10.73 -1.96 18.81
C LEU A 168 12.11 -2.00 19.49
N ASP A 169 13.00 -2.89 19.08
CA ASP A 169 14.37 -3.01 19.63
C ASP A 169 15.23 -1.79 19.27
N GLN A 170 15.05 -1.25 18.07
CA GLN A 170 15.68 0.03 17.70
C GLN A 170 15.15 1.19 18.56
N LEU A 171 13.87 1.15 18.93
CA LEU A 171 13.23 2.16 19.76
C LEU A 171 13.57 2.02 21.23
N GLU A 172 13.88 0.82 21.72
CA GLU A 172 14.30 0.59 23.11
C GLU A 172 15.55 1.40 23.45
N ARG A 173 16.44 1.60 22.48
CA ARG A 173 17.62 2.46 22.62
C ARG A 173 17.29 3.94 22.82
N LYS A 174 16.11 4.40 22.37
CA LYS A 174 15.68 5.81 22.40
C LYS A 174 14.62 6.10 23.48
N TYR A 175 13.67 5.18 23.69
CA TYR A 175 12.51 5.35 24.57
C TYR A 175 12.28 4.10 25.44
N PRO A 176 13.26 3.66 26.26
CA PRO A 176 13.16 2.40 27.00
C PRO A 176 11.99 2.39 28.00
N GLU A 177 11.75 3.50 28.69
CA GLU A 177 10.66 3.59 29.68
C GLU A 177 9.27 3.54 29.04
N LEU A 178 9.09 4.12 27.85
CA LEU A 178 7.83 4.04 27.11
C LEU A 178 7.54 2.59 26.67
N LEU A 179 8.57 1.88 26.22
CA LEU A 179 8.42 0.49 25.80
C LEU A 179 8.12 -0.44 26.95
N LYS A 180 8.81 -0.28 28.09
CA LYS A 180 8.51 -1.02 29.32
C LYS A 180 7.05 -0.82 29.74
N GLU A 181 6.55 0.41 29.68
CA GLU A 181 5.15 0.68 30.02
C GLU A 181 4.20 0.07 28.99
N CYS A 182 4.52 0.18 27.69
CA CYS A 182 3.71 -0.40 26.62
C CYS A 182 3.55 -1.93 26.79
N TYR A 183 4.65 -2.64 27.05
CA TYR A 183 4.65 -4.09 27.23
C TYR A 183 3.86 -4.58 28.45
N ARG A 184 3.56 -3.72 29.44
CA ARG A 184 2.67 -4.09 30.56
C ARG A 184 1.22 -4.22 30.13
N HIS A 185 0.82 -3.53 29.06
CA HIS A 185 -0.59 -3.38 28.66
C HIS A 185 -0.91 -4.09 27.34
N VAL A 186 0.05 -4.19 26.43
CA VAL A 186 -0.12 -4.80 25.10
C VAL A 186 1.03 -5.74 24.76
N SER A 187 0.69 -6.91 24.21
CA SER A 187 1.67 -7.85 23.66
C SER A 187 2.22 -7.35 22.33
N ILE A 188 3.38 -7.86 21.92
CA ILE A 188 3.98 -7.55 20.61
C ILE A 188 3.00 -7.87 19.48
N GLN A 189 2.29 -9.00 19.55
CA GLN A 189 1.24 -9.35 18.58
C GLN A 189 0.17 -8.25 18.46
N ARG A 190 -0.35 -7.72 19.57
CA ARG A 190 -1.34 -6.62 19.53
C ARG A 190 -0.75 -5.35 18.93
N ILE A 191 0.54 -5.06 19.19
CA ILE A 191 1.25 -3.94 18.55
C ILE A 191 1.32 -4.17 17.04
N THR A 192 1.74 -5.37 16.60
CA THR A 192 1.80 -5.75 15.18
C THR A 192 0.45 -5.57 14.49
N GLU A 193 -0.64 -6.08 15.08
CA GLU A 193 -1.99 -5.95 14.52
C GLU A 193 -2.41 -4.48 14.34
N VAL A 194 -2.12 -3.62 15.32
CA VAL A 194 -2.41 -2.18 15.23
C VAL A 194 -1.59 -1.52 14.11
N LEU A 195 -0.28 -1.80 14.04
CA LEU A 195 0.59 -1.23 13.00
C LEU A 195 0.19 -1.71 11.61
N GLN A 196 -0.12 -3.00 11.44
CA GLN A 196 -0.60 -3.55 10.17
C GLN A 196 -1.89 -2.86 9.72
N ARG A 197 -2.88 -2.69 10.61
CA ARG A 197 -4.14 -2.02 10.27
C ARG A 197 -3.94 -0.56 9.87
N LEU A 198 -3.08 0.18 10.57
CA LEU A 198 -2.71 1.54 10.17
C LEU A 198 -2.07 1.56 8.78
N LEU A 199 -1.13 0.65 8.51
CA LEU A 199 -0.46 0.56 7.21
C LEU A 199 -1.40 0.13 6.08
N GLN A 200 -2.37 -0.77 6.34
CA GLN A 200 -3.40 -1.18 5.37
C GLN A 200 -4.24 0.01 4.90
N GLU A 201 -4.50 0.96 5.80
CA GLU A 201 -5.19 2.21 5.50
C GLU A 201 -4.26 3.32 5.02
N GLN A 202 -3.03 2.98 4.64
CA GLN A 202 -2.00 3.91 4.15
C GLN A 202 -1.61 4.99 5.18
N ILE A 203 -1.75 4.69 6.47
CA ILE A 203 -1.32 5.59 7.56
C ILE A 203 0.13 5.28 7.93
N SER A 204 0.93 6.33 7.98
CA SER A 204 2.35 6.25 8.36
C SER A 204 2.53 5.84 9.82
N ILE A 205 3.40 4.86 10.05
CA ILE A 205 3.81 4.44 11.40
C ILE A 205 5.12 5.10 11.86
N ARG A 206 5.64 6.07 11.08
CA ARG A 206 6.89 6.77 11.40
C ARG A 206 6.88 7.47 12.75
N ASN A 207 5.73 8.02 13.15
CA ASN A 207 5.58 8.58 14.49
C ASN A 207 5.15 7.51 15.50
N ILE A 208 6.00 6.49 15.62
CA ILE A 208 5.79 5.35 16.51
C ILE A 208 5.68 5.75 17.98
N LYS A 209 6.28 6.88 18.39
CA LYS A 209 6.17 7.41 19.75
C LYS A 209 4.72 7.74 20.11
N ILE A 210 3.98 8.40 19.21
CA ILE A 210 2.56 8.71 19.44
C ILE A 210 1.74 7.41 19.47
N ILE A 211 2.02 6.49 18.56
CA ILE A 211 1.33 5.20 18.49
C ILE A 211 1.50 4.43 19.80
N LEU A 212 2.73 4.22 20.27
CA LEU A 212 3.02 3.54 21.52
C LEU A 212 2.40 4.26 22.73
N GLY A 213 2.42 5.61 22.74
CA GLY A 213 1.74 6.39 23.76
C GLY A 213 0.23 6.15 23.79
N GLY A 214 -0.40 6.08 22.62
CA GLY A 214 -1.80 5.71 22.47
C GLY A 214 -2.10 4.30 22.97
N LEU A 215 -1.24 3.34 22.65
CA LEU A 215 -1.36 1.95 23.12
C LEU A 215 -1.22 1.83 24.64
N VAL A 216 -0.34 2.60 25.26
CA VAL A 216 -0.22 2.67 26.73
C VAL A 216 -1.49 3.25 27.36
N GLN A 217 -2.04 4.32 26.77
CA GLN A 217 -3.22 5.01 27.29
C GLN A 217 -4.51 4.18 27.16
N TRP A 218 -4.68 3.50 26.02
CA TRP A 218 -5.93 2.84 25.64
C TRP A 218 -5.87 1.31 25.73
N GLY A 219 -4.69 0.70 25.66
CA GLY A 219 -4.52 -0.76 25.71
C GLY A 219 -5.15 -1.47 26.92
N PRO A 220 -5.16 -0.88 28.14
CA PRO A 220 -5.86 -1.45 29.30
C PRO A 220 -7.38 -1.29 29.25
N LYS A 221 -7.85 -0.26 28.55
CA LYS A 221 -9.28 0.14 28.51
C LYS A 221 -10.01 -0.56 27.37
N GLU A 222 -9.34 -0.71 26.24
CA GLU A 222 -9.90 -1.27 25.02
C GLU A 222 -9.32 -2.66 24.73
N LYS A 223 -10.21 -3.64 24.70
CA LYS A 223 -9.87 -5.02 24.36
C LYS A 223 -10.04 -5.31 22.87
N ASP A 224 -10.97 -4.62 22.21
CA ASP A 224 -11.20 -4.76 20.78
C ASP A 224 -10.04 -4.12 20.00
N PRO A 225 -9.29 -4.89 19.18
CA PRO A 225 -8.19 -4.36 18.38
C PRO A 225 -8.66 -3.30 17.37
N ILE A 226 -9.88 -3.40 16.83
CA ILE A 226 -10.41 -2.42 15.87
C ILE A 226 -10.63 -1.07 16.57
N MET A 227 -11.30 -1.09 17.73
CA MET A 227 -11.52 0.14 18.51
C MET A 227 -10.20 0.75 19.00
N LEU A 228 -9.24 -0.09 19.39
CA LEU A 228 -7.91 0.39 19.78
C LEU A 228 -7.20 1.12 18.63
N VAL A 229 -7.31 0.62 17.40
CA VAL A 229 -6.80 1.30 16.21
C VAL A 229 -7.46 2.66 16.01
N GLU A 230 -8.79 2.77 16.15
CA GLU A 230 -9.50 4.05 16.03
C GLU A 230 -9.05 5.09 17.07
N GLN A 231 -8.80 4.67 18.30
CA GLN A 231 -8.23 5.57 19.32
C GLN A 231 -6.83 6.05 18.93
N VAL A 232 -5.98 5.17 18.40
CA VAL A 232 -4.65 5.54 17.92
C VAL A 232 -4.74 6.46 16.71
N ARG A 233 -5.65 6.21 15.76
CA ARG A 233 -5.90 7.08 14.59
C ARG A 233 -6.31 8.49 14.99
N THR A 234 -7.16 8.61 16.02
CA THR A 234 -7.55 9.90 16.59
C THR A 234 -6.35 10.71 17.07
N LEU A 235 -5.37 10.06 17.73
CA LEU A 235 -4.12 10.70 18.16
C LEU A 235 -3.21 11.08 16.98
N LEU A 236 -3.35 10.39 15.85
CA LEU A 236 -2.62 10.65 14.60
C LEU A 236 -3.33 11.63 13.66
N ALA A 237 -4.45 12.26 14.06
CA ALA A 237 -5.27 13.10 13.19
C ALA A 237 -4.46 14.15 12.39
N ARG A 238 -3.47 14.80 13.02
CA ARG A 238 -2.58 15.77 12.32
C ARG A 238 -1.80 15.14 11.17
N TYR A 239 -1.29 13.93 11.36
CA TYR A 239 -0.51 13.20 10.34
C TYR A 239 -1.39 12.70 9.22
N ILE A 240 -2.52 12.08 9.58
CA ILE A 240 -3.52 11.61 8.63
C ILE A 240 -3.95 12.77 7.74
N THR A 241 -4.44 13.87 8.32
CA THR A 241 -4.88 15.04 7.55
C THR A 241 -3.76 15.57 6.64
N ALA A 242 -2.52 15.67 7.12
CA ALA A 242 -1.41 16.15 6.31
C ALA A 242 -1.09 15.23 5.12
N SER A 243 -1.26 13.91 5.25
CA SER A 243 -1.03 12.95 4.18
C SER A 243 -2.07 13.00 3.06
N PHE A 244 -3.28 13.50 3.35
CA PHE A 244 -4.38 13.61 2.38
C PHE A 244 -4.57 15.03 1.80
N ILE A 245 -3.79 16.01 2.24
CA ILE A 245 -3.84 17.36 1.67
C ILE A 245 -3.18 17.36 0.28
N PHE A 246 -3.91 17.89 -0.71
CA PHE A 246 -3.42 18.15 -2.05
C PHE A 246 -3.65 19.62 -2.40
N GLN A 247 -2.63 20.34 -2.86
CA GLN A 247 -2.72 21.78 -3.17
C GLN A 247 -3.32 22.62 -2.04
N GLN A 248 -2.92 22.36 -0.79
CA GLN A 248 -3.43 23.02 0.43
C GLN A 248 -4.93 22.82 0.69
N LYS A 249 -5.58 21.89 -0.02
CA LYS A 249 -6.99 21.55 0.16
C LYS A 249 -7.11 20.08 0.54
N LEU A 250 -8.07 19.79 1.42
CA LEU A 250 -8.49 18.42 1.70
C LEU A 250 -9.74 18.15 0.88
N HIS A 251 -9.66 17.14 0.02
CA HIS A 251 -10.81 16.69 -0.77
C HIS A 251 -11.54 15.58 -0.01
N VAL A 252 -12.81 15.80 0.30
CA VAL A 252 -13.61 14.90 1.14
C VAL A 252 -14.88 14.50 0.38
N LEU A 253 -15.27 13.23 0.51
CA LEU A 253 -16.63 12.81 0.17
C LEU A 253 -17.41 12.66 1.47
N ILE A 254 -18.50 13.40 1.57
CA ILE A 254 -19.38 13.37 2.74
C ILE A 254 -20.52 12.41 2.43
N VAL A 255 -20.72 11.43 3.30
CA VAL A 255 -21.83 10.48 3.28
C VAL A 255 -23.09 11.21 3.76
N SER A 256 -24.21 11.05 3.04
CA SER A 256 -25.47 11.65 3.47
C SER A 256 -26.00 10.98 4.75
N ALA A 257 -26.70 11.72 5.60
CA ALA A 257 -27.27 11.19 6.84
C ALA A 257 -28.16 9.95 6.61
N GLU A 258 -28.86 9.90 5.47
CA GLU A 258 -29.66 8.74 5.06
C GLU A 258 -28.80 7.49 4.86
N LEU A 259 -27.66 7.62 4.18
CA LEU A 259 -26.76 6.51 3.91
C LEU A 259 -26.00 6.08 5.18
N GLU A 260 -25.62 7.05 6.00
CA GLU A 260 -25.00 6.80 7.30
C GLU A 260 -25.95 6.00 8.23
N GLU A 261 -27.23 6.35 8.25
CA GLU A 261 -28.24 5.65 9.06
C GLU A 261 -28.45 4.21 8.57
N ILE A 262 -28.48 3.98 7.26
CA ILE A 262 -28.53 2.62 6.69
C ILE A 262 -27.33 1.80 7.19
N ILE A 263 -26.11 2.34 7.09
CA ILE A 263 -24.90 1.66 7.54
C ILE A 263 -24.96 1.40 9.04
N ARG A 264 -25.36 2.40 9.85
CA ARG A 264 -25.48 2.31 11.31
C ARG A 264 -26.45 1.22 11.75
N GLN A 265 -27.62 1.13 11.10
CA GLN A 265 -28.61 0.10 11.39
C GLN A 265 -28.13 -1.32 11.04
N GLY A 266 -27.23 -1.42 10.07
CA GLY A 266 -26.56 -2.67 9.68
C GLY A 266 -25.47 -3.12 10.64
N ILE A 267 -24.96 -2.27 11.53
CA ILE A 267 -23.89 -2.66 12.45
C ILE A 267 -24.43 -3.69 13.46
N ARG A 268 -23.74 -4.82 13.57
CA ARG A 268 -23.98 -5.86 14.56
C ARG A 268 -22.73 -6.04 15.40
N GLN A 269 -22.89 -5.91 16.71
CA GLN A 269 -21.83 -6.14 17.68
C GLN A 269 -21.88 -7.60 18.14
N THR A 270 -20.73 -8.28 18.07
CA THR A 270 -20.57 -9.63 18.59
C THR A 270 -19.32 -9.71 19.47
N SER A 271 -19.15 -10.83 20.18
CA SER A 271 -17.93 -11.09 20.95
C SER A 271 -16.65 -11.12 20.10
N ALA A 272 -16.76 -11.33 18.79
CA ALA A 272 -15.65 -11.34 17.84
C ALA A 272 -15.38 -9.95 17.22
N GLY A 273 -16.18 -8.94 17.55
CA GLY A 273 -16.09 -7.58 17.01
C GLY A 273 -17.38 -7.11 16.35
N SER A 274 -17.31 -5.90 15.80
CA SER A 274 -18.41 -5.28 15.03
C SER A 274 -18.28 -5.63 13.55
N PHE A 275 -19.40 -6.00 12.91
CA PHE A 275 -19.45 -6.20 11.46
C PHE A 275 -20.72 -5.60 10.86
N LEU A 276 -20.70 -5.38 9.55
CA LEU A 276 -21.80 -4.81 8.79
C LEU A 276 -22.69 -5.94 8.24
N ASN A 277 -23.98 -5.88 8.58
CA ASN A 277 -25.01 -6.80 8.09
C ASN A 277 -26.16 -5.99 7.48
N LEU A 278 -26.08 -5.78 6.17
CA LEU A 278 -27.10 -5.09 5.38
C LEU A 278 -27.86 -6.09 4.52
N GLU A 279 -29.12 -5.80 4.24
CA GLU A 279 -29.85 -6.55 3.23
C GLU A 279 -29.22 -6.32 1.84
N PRO A 280 -29.26 -7.30 0.92
CA PRO A 280 -28.63 -7.17 -0.40
C PRO A 280 -29.03 -5.88 -1.15
N ALA A 281 -30.30 -5.50 -1.10
CA ALA A 281 -30.80 -4.28 -1.75
C ALA A 281 -30.19 -2.99 -1.16
N GLN A 282 -29.94 -2.96 0.16
CA GLN A 282 -29.28 -1.83 0.81
C GLN A 282 -27.80 -1.78 0.47
N LEU A 283 -27.15 -2.95 0.38
CA LEU A 283 -25.74 -3.06 -0.02
C LEU A 283 -25.55 -2.55 -1.46
N ASP A 284 -26.41 -2.98 -2.40
CA ASP A 284 -26.37 -2.54 -3.79
C ASP A 284 -26.55 -1.02 -3.90
N LEU A 285 -27.51 -0.46 -3.15
CA LEU A 285 -27.72 1.00 -3.09
C LEU A 285 -26.47 1.74 -2.60
N VAL A 286 -25.84 1.26 -1.52
CA VAL A 286 -24.62 1.87 -0.98
C VAL A 286 -23.48 1.79 -1.99
N GLN A 287 -23.29 0.64 -2.64
CA GLN A 287 -22.26 0.45 -3.66
C GLN A 287 -22.47 1.37 -4.85
N ASP A 288 -23.67 1.43 -5.41
CA ASP A 288 -23.98 2.28 -6.56
C ASP A 288 -23.72 3.76 -6.27
N ARG A 289 -24.16 4.23 -5.09
CA ARG A 289 -23.95 5.63 -4.67
C ARG A 289 -22.46 5.95 -4.50
N LEU A 290 -21.70 5.05 -3.88
CA LEU A 290 -20.25 5.22 -3.74
C LEU A 290 -19.57 5.19 -5.11
N LEU A 291 -19.92 4.25 -5.99
CA LEU A 291 -19.31 4.15 -7.32
C LEU A 291 -19.54 5.40 -8.16
N VAL A 292 -20.74 5.97 -8.14
CA VAL A 292 -21.03 7.24 -8.83
C VAL A 292 -20.19 8.37 -8.26
N ALA A 293 -20.20 8.54 -6.93
CA ALA A 293 -19.46 9.61 -6.26
C ALA A 293 -17.94 9.53 -6.47
N ILE A 294 -17.39 8.32 -6.52
CA ILE A 294 -15.97 8.09 -6.81
C ILE A 294 -15.69 8.40 -8.29
N LYS A 295 -16.46 7.83 -9.24
CA LYS A 295 -16.28 8.02 -10.71
C LYS A 295 -16.23 9.48 -11.13
N GLU A 296 -17.12 10.30 -10.57
CA GLU A 296 -17.23 11.72 -10.90
C GLU A 296 -16.04 12.56 -10.41
N ASN A 297 -15.27 12.09 -9.43
CA ASN A 297 -14.33 12.94 -8.69
C ASN A 297 -12.97 12.27 -8.37
N TYR A 298 -12.43 11.41 -9.23
CA TYR A 298 -11.27 10.52 -9.00
C TYR A 298 -9.90 11.15 -8.70
N THR A 299 -9.78 12.47 -8.65
CA THR A 299 -8.48 13.14 -8.86
C THR A 299 -7.56 13.18 -7.63
N THR A 300 -8.05 12.88 -6.43
CA THR A 300 -7.26 13.00 -5.19
C THR A 300 -7.64 11.92 -4.18
N PRO A 301 -6.71 11.51 -3.29
CA PRO A 301 -7.03 10.57 -2.22
C PRO A 301 -8.03 11.25 -1.28
N LYS A 302 -9.16 10.60 -1.05
CA LYS A 302 -10.27 11.20 -0.29
C LYS A 302 -10.49 10.47 1.01
N ILE A 303 -10.74 11.27 2.02
CA ILE A 303 -11.38 10.77 3.23
C ILE A 303 -12.87 10.68 2.90
N VAL A 304 -13.44 9.49 3.05
CA VAL A 304 -14.88 9.30 3.07
C VAL A 304 -15.28 9.43 4.54
N THR A 305 -16.15 10.38 4.85
CA THR A 305 -16.72 10.55 6.19
C THR A 305 -18.23 10.38 6.09
#